data_AF-A0A3B9QRB9-F1
#
_entry.id   AF-A0A3B9QRB9-F1
#
_cell.length_a   1.000
_cell.length_b   1.000
_cell.length_c   1.000
_cell.angle_alpha   90.00
_cell.angle_beta   90.00
_cell.angle_gamma   90.00
#
_symmetry.space_group_name_H-M   'P 1'
#
loop_
_entity.id
_entity.type
_entity.pdbx_description
1 polymer ?
#
loop_
_entity_poly.entity_id
_entity_poly.type
_entity_poly.pdbx_seq_one_letter_code
_entity_poly.pdbx_strand_id
1 'polypeptide(L)'
;MADWSDLLVGAGIRARVARDRVLARVLEEALEGIDRLLSESGLPYRLDAHLTRGGEYLIHMQIAYRSREERDRLWDQAAQILERARRGQGVHILCGISSFSQLN
;
A
#
# COMPACT_ATOMS: atom_id res chain seq x y z
N MET A 1 -5.46 8.01 14.09
CA MET A 1 -5.42 7.33 12.77
C MET A 1 -4.90 8.36 11.80
N ALA A 2 -3.74 8.10 11.18
CA ALA A 2 -3.28 8.97 10.09
C ALA A 2 -4.33 8.95 8.97
N ASP A 3 -4.59 10.09 8.35
CA ASP A 3 -5.50 10.13 7.20
C ASP A 3 -4.83 9.33 6.08
N TRP A 4 -5.51 8.35 5.47
CA TRP A 4 -4.91 7.52 4.43
C TRP A 4 -4.40 8.36 3.24
N SER A 5 -4.92 9.59 3.08
CA SER A 5 -4.43 10.54 2.09
C SER A 5 -3.00 11.04 2.37
N ASP A 6 -2.52 10.97 3.62
CA ASP A 6 -1.13 11.28 3.99
C ASP A 6 -0.15 10.22 3.43
N LEU A 7 -0.62 8.99 3.23
CA LEU A 7 0.15 7.90 2.61
C LEU A 7 0.33 8.12 1.09
N LEU A 8 -0.42 9.05 0.48
CA LEU A 8 -0.32 9.37 -0.94
C LEU A 8 0.88 10.26 -1.20
N VAL A 9 1.92 9.69 -1.81
CA VAL A 9 3.16 10.39 -2.15
C VAL A 9 3.05 10.98 -3.56
N GLY A 10 2.87 12.30 -3.61
CA GLY A 10 2.91 13.10 -4.84
C GLY A 10 1.56 13.68 -5.26
N ALA A 11 1.59 14.86 -5.87
CA ALA A 11 0.38 15.57 -6.29
C ALA A 11 -0.42 14.82 -7.37
N GLY A 12 0.24 14.01 -8.20
CA GLY A 12 -0.40 13.26 -9.29
C GLY A 12 -1.39 12.20 -8.80
N ILE A 13 -1.01 11.38 -7.81
CA ILE A 13 -1.90 10.37 -7.24
C ILE A 13 -3.05 11.05 -6.47
N ARG A 14 -2.77 12.11 -5.71
CA ARG A 14 -3.80 12.88 -4.98
C ARG A 14 -4.85 13.47 -5.91
N ALA A 15 -4.42 14.11 -7.00
CA ALA A 15 -5.34 14.68 -7.99
C ALA A 15 -6.18 13.61 -8.70
N ARG A 16 -5.61 12.42 -8.91
CA ARG A 16 -6.32 11.32 -9.55
C ARG A 16 -7.34 10.68 -8.62
N VAL A 17 -6.97 10.42 -7.37
CA VAL A 17 -7.86 9.96 -6.30
C VAL A 17 -9.02 10.92 -6.08
N ALA A 18 -8.78 12.24 -6.12
CA ALA A 18 -9.83 13.24 -6.01
C ALA A 18 -10.85 13.20 -7.17
N ARG A 19 -10.44 12.72 -8.35
CA ARG A 19 -11.29 12.62 -9.55
C ARG A 19 -11.95 11.25 -9.70
N ASP A 20 -11.30 10.20 -9.24
CA ASP A 20 -11.75 8.81 -9.37
C ASP A 20 -12.16 8.25 -8.01
N ARG A 21 -13.47 8.28 -7.75
CA ARG A 21 -14.05 7.81 -6.48
C ARG A 21 -13.88 6.31 -6.26
N VAL A 22 -13.80 5.52 -7.34
CA VAL A 22 -13.63 4.07 -7.25
C VAL A 22 -12.21 3.78 -6.81
N LEU A 23 -11.22 4.39 -7.46
CA LEU A 23 -9.82 4.32 -7.06
C LEU A 23 -9.63 4.77 -5.61
N ALA A 24 -10.24 5.90 -5.22
CA ALA A 24 -10.15 6.43 -3.86
C ALA A 24 -10.62 5.39 -2.82
N ARG A 25 -11.79 4.78 -3.06
CA ARG A 25 -12.35 3.78 -2.16
C ARG A 25 -11.50 2.50 -2.10
N VAL A 26 -11.02 2.03 -3.24
CA VAL A 26 -10.14 0.84 -3.28
C VAL A 26 -8.84 1.11 -2.54
N LEU A 27 -8.24 2.29 -2.74
CA LEU A 27 -7.01 2.68 -2.04
C LEU A 27 -7.25 2.86 -0.54
N GLU A 28 -8.34 3.48 -0.13
CA GLU A 28 -8.73 3.60 1.28
C GLU A 28 -8.88 2.21 1.92
N GLU A 29 -9.74 1.34 1.38
CA GLU A 29 -9.98 -0.01 1.92
C GLU A 29 -8.67 -0.85 1.93
N ALA A 30 -7.82 -0.72 0.91
CA ALA A 30 -6.56 -1.45 0.82
C ALA A 30 -5.50 -0.91 1.79
N LEU A 31 -5.30 0.40 1.85
CA LEU A 31 -4.30 1.04 2.71
C LEU A 31 -4.64 0.86 4.18
N GLU A 32 -5.91 1.01 4.58
CA GLU A 32 -6.33 0.75 5.97
C GLU A 32 -6.12 -0.71 6.36
N GLY A 33 -6.46 -1.66 5.47
CA GLY A 33 -6.27 -3.08 5.73
C GLY A 33 -4.78 -3.44 5.86
N ILE A 34 -3.93 -2.92 4.97
CA ILE A 34 -2.49 -3.17 5.00
C ILE A 34 -1.86 -2.48 6.22
N ASP A 35 -2.22 -1.24 6.52
CA ASP A 35 -1.72 -0.52 7.70
C ASP A 35 -2.03 -1.27 9.00
N ARG A 36 -3.25 -1.83 9.13
CA ARG A 36 -3.62 -2.69 10.26
C ARG A 36 -2.76 -3.95 10.32
N LEU A 37 -2.61 -4.66 9.20
CA LEU A 37 -1.76 -5.86 9.11
C LEU A 37 -0.33 -5.56 9.57
N LEU A 38 0.25 -4.45 9.11
CA LEU A 38 1.62 -4.05 9.44
C LEU A 38 1.74 -3.60 10.89
N SER A 39 0.75 -2.86 11.41
CA SER A 39 0.66 -2.49 12.82
C SER A 39 0.61 -3.73 13.73
N GLU A 40 -0.16 -4.75 13.36
CA GLU A 40 -0.28 -6.00 14.12
C GLU A 40 1.01 -6.84 14.10
N SER A 41 1.87 -6.67 13.09
CA SER A 41 3.16 -7.34 13.03
C SER A 41 4.16 -6.86 14.09
N GLY A 42 3.95 -5.64 14.64
CA GLY A 42 4.85 -5.02 15.62
C GLY A 42 6.23 -4.62 15.05
N LEU A 43 6.42 -4.73 13.74
CA LEU A 43 7.66 -4.35 13.07
C LEU A 43 7.63 -2.86 12.70
N PRO A 44 8.77 -2.15 12.73
CA PRO A 44 8.88 -0.86 12.09
C PRO A 44 8.53 -0.98 10.61
N TYR A 45 7.60 -0.15 10.15
CA TYR A 45 7.18 -0.13 8.77
C TYR A 45 6.92 1.29 8.28
N ARG A 46 6.90 1.42 6.96
CA ARG A 46 6.41 2.59 6.25
C ARG A 46 5.55 2.12 5.07
N LEU A 47 4.42 2.79 4.90
CA LEU A 47 3.45 2.52 3.86
C LEU A 47 3.27 3.78 3.03
N ASP A 48 3.48 3.69 1.73
CA ASP A 48 3.28 4.81 0.81
C ASP A 48 2.54 4.31 -0.44
N ALA A 49 1.68 5.14 -1.02
CA ALA A 49 1.08 4.89 -2.33
C ALA A 49 1.48 6.01 -3.29
N HIS A 50 1.92 5.64 -4.49
CA HIS A 50 2.35 6.59 -5.51
C HIS A 50 1.91 6.18 -6.91
N LEU A 51 1.91 7.16 -7.81
CA LEU A 51 1.68 6.94 -9.23
C LEU A 51 3.05 6.78 -9.92
N THR A 52 3.29 5.66 -10.57
CA THR A 52 4.52 5.44 -11.34
C THR A 52 4.52 6.32 -12.59
N ARG A 53 5.70 6.50 -13.20
CA ARG A 53 5.83 7.21 -14.49
C ARG A 53 5.04 6.54 -15.62
N GLY A 54 4.76 5.24 -15.51
CA GLY A 54 3.93 4.48 -16.43
C GLY A 54 2.43 4.69 -16.25
N GLY A 55 2.00 5.45 -15.23
CA GLY A 55 0.59 5.68 -14.92
C GLY A 55 -0.05 4.56 -14.09
N GLU A 56 0.75 3.64 -13.56
CA GLU A 56 0.30 2.56 -12.68
C GLU A 56 0.30 3.05 -11.23
N TYR A 57 -0.68 2.62 -10.44
CA TYR A 57 -0.68 2.90 -9.00
C TYR A 57 0.16 1.85 -8.30
N LEU A 58 1.06 2.25 -7.41
CA LEU A 58 1.91 1.33 -6.64
C LEU A 58 1.77 1.65 -5.16
N ILE A 59 1.33 0.65 -4.38
CA ILE A 59 1.43 0.63 -2.92
C ILE A 59 2.79 0.02 -2.57
N HIS A 60 3.60 0.76 -1.85
CA HIS A 60 4.93 0.36 -1.42
C HIS A 60 4.96 0.18 0.09
N MET A 61 5.30 -1.02 0.53
CA MET A 61 5.48 -1.39 1.93
C MET A 61 6.96 -1.57 2.22
N GLN A 62 7.51 -0.73 3.09
CA GLN A 62 8.87 -0.87 3.58
C GLN A 62 8.81 -1.42 5.00
N ILE A 63 9.31 -2.64 5.24
CA ILE A 63 9.13 -3.33 6.52
C ILE A 63 10.47 -3.87 7.02
N ALA A 64 10.75 -3.73 8.32
CA ALA A 64 11.96 -4.23 8.95
C ALA A 64 11.88 -5.74 9.26
N TYR A 65 11.57 -6.55 8.24
CA TYR A 65 11.47 -8.01 8.36
C TYR A 65 12.85 -8.65 8.59
N ARG A 66 12.87 -9.75 9.33
CA ARG A 66 14.10 -10.48 9.70
C ARG A 66 14.41 -11.66 8.80
N SER A 67 13.44 -12.11 8.01
CA SER A 67 13.56 -13.32 7.19
C SER A 67 12.71 -13.22 5.92
N ARG A 68 13.13 -13.95 4.88
CA ARG A 68 12.38 -14.01 3.61
C ARG A 68 10.98 -14.59 3.80
N GLU A 69 10.84 -15.59 4.67
CA GLU A 69 9.53 -16.18 4.99
C GLU A 69 8.58 -15.16 5.64
N GLU A 70 9.09 -14.27 6.49
CA GLU A 70 8.30 -13.21 7.12
C GLU A 70 7.86 -12.17 6.08
N ARG A 71 8.79 -11.77 5.20
CA ARG A 71 8.46 -10.92 4.04
C ARG A 71 7.37 -11.54 3.18
N ASP A 72 7.51 -12.81 2.82
CA ASP A 72 6.59 -13.48 1.89
C ASP A 72 5.19 -13.63 2.51
N ARG A 73 5.10 -13.95 3.81
CA ARG A 73 3.83 -13.98 4.53
C ARG A 73 3.15 -12.61 4.55
N LEU A 74 3.89 -11.55 4.89
CA LEU A 74 3.34 -10.19 4.91
C LEU A 74 2.90 -9.74 3.52
N TRP A 75 3.67 -10.10 2.49
CA TRP A 75 3.33 -9.80 1.10
C TRP A 75 2.07 -10.54 0.64
N ASP A 76 1.95 -11.84 0.92
CA ASP A 76 0.76 -12.63 0.58
C ASP A 76 -0.49 -12.10 1.27
N GLN A 77 -0.38 -11.73 2.55
CA GLN A 77 -1.49 -11.14 3.30
C GLN A 77 -1.89 -9.77 2.73
N ALA A 78 -0.93 -8.91 2.41
CA ALA A 78 -1.19 -7.62 1.79
C ALA A 78 -1.83 -7.76 0.39
N ALA A 79 -1.36 -8.71 -0.42
CA ALA A 79 -1.94 -9.01 -1.73
C ALA A 79 -3.40 -9.46 -1.62
N GLN A 80 -3.73 -10.31 -0.62
CA GLN A 80 -5.12 -10.71 -0.35
C GLN A 80 -6.00 -9.52 0.07
N ILE A 81 -5.48 -8.61 0.90
CA ILE A 81 -6.20 -7.40 1.31
C ILE A 81 -6.50 -6.52 0.10
N LEU A 82 -5.50 -6.30 -0.75
CA LEU A 82 -5.67 -5.50 -1.97
C LEU A 82 -6.72 -6.11 -2.91
N GLU A 83 -6.69 -7.44 -3.11
CA GLU A 83 -7.65 -8.10 -3.98
C GLU A 83 -9.08 -8.04 -3.41
N ARG A 84 -9.22 -8.19 -2.08
CA ARG A 84 -10.51 -8.00 -1.40
C ARG A 84 -11.02 -6.57 -1.51
N ALA A 85 -10.15 -5.58 -1.43
CA ALA A 85 -10.51 -4.17 -1.58
C ALA A 85 -10.99 -3.87 -3.01
N ARG A 86 -10.35 -4.47 -4.02
CA ARG A 86 -10.80 -4.35 -5.41
C ARG A 86 -12.16 -4.95 -5.66
N ARG A 87 -12.51 -6.08 -5.04
CA ARG A 87 -13.76 -6.83 -5.34
C ARG A 87 -14.01 -7.04 -6.85
N GLY A 88 -12.95 -7.24 -7.65
CA GLY A 88 -13.04 -7.38 -9.10
C GLY A 88 -13.21 -6.07 -9.89
N GLN A 89 -13.07 -4.90 -9.26
CA GLN A 89 -13.02 -3.62 -9.94
C GLN A 89 -11.75 -3.52 -10.81
N GLY A 90 -11.88 -2.96 -12.02
CA GLY A 90 -10.81 -2.83 -13.02
C GLY A 90 -9.72 -1.81 -12.68
N VAL A 91 -9.28 -1.76 -11.42
CA VAL A 91 -8.26 -0.84 -10.92
C VAL A 91 -6.94 -1.58 -10.80
N HIS A 92 -5.96 -1.19 -11.63
CA HIS A 92 -4.64 -1.77 -11.65
C HIS A 92 -3.73 -1.11 -10.61
N ILE A 93 -3.49 -1.79 -9.49
CA ILE A 93 -2.63 -1.35 -8.38
C ILE A 93 -1.55 -2.41 -8.13
N LEU A 94 -0.29 -2.03 -8.23
CA LEU A 94 0.82 -2.90 -7.87
C LEU A 94 1.06 -2.82 -6.36
N CYS A 95 1.48 -3.93 -5.76
CA CYS A 95 1.89 -3.98 -4.35
C CYS A 95 3.34 -4.46 -4.26
N GLY A 96 4.22 -3.57 -3.81
CA GLY A 96 5.64 -3.85 -3.64
C GLY A 96 6.00 -3.94 -2.17
N ILE A 97 6.85 -4.91 -1.81
CA ILE A 97 7.47 -5.03 -0.49
C ILE A 97 8.99 -4.84 -0.61
N SER A 98 9.56 -4.02 0.26
CA SER A 98 11.01 -3.86 0.38
C SER A 98 11.43 -3.85 1.84
N SER A 99 12.70 -4.14 2.09
CA SER A 99 13.25 -4.03 3.44
C SER A 99 13.27 -2.57 3.84
N PHE A 100 12.79 -2.28 5.05
CA PHE A 100 12.99 -0.99 5.70
C PHE A 100 14.48 -0.82 6.03
N SER A 101 15.24 -0.37 5.03
CA SER A 101 16.62 0.04 5.23
C SER A 101 16.55 1.47 5.74
N GLN A 102 16.74 1.63 7.05
CA GLN A 102 16.98 2.92 7.67
C GLN A 102 18.32 3.42 7.13
N LEU A 103 18.33 3.95 5.90
CA LEU A 103 19.48 4.69 5.38
C LEU A 103 19.53 5.98 6.21
N ASN A 104 20.52 6.01 7.11
CA ASN A 104 21.04 7.14 7.86
C ASN A 104 20.77 8.51 7.22
#